data_AF-W1I517-F1
#
_entry.id   AF-W1I517-F1
#
_cell.length_a   1.000
_cell.length_b   1.000
_cell.length_c   1.000
_cell.angle_alpha   90.00
_cell.angle_beta   90.00
_cell.angle_gamma   90.00
#
_symmetry.space_group_name_H-M   'P 1'
#
loop_
_entity.id
_entity.type
_entity.pdbx_description
1 polymer ?
#
loop_
_entity_poly.entity_id
_entity_poly.type
_entity_poly.pdbx_seq_one_letter_code
_entity_poly.pdbx_strand_id
1 'polypeptide(L)'
;MAMLAKAMEGYTVFYNGPRCGASAPDHMHFQAGNSDFLTLDENLSKLEFHTLTDTSEGKLAYSLKPMAIWTVTADSPEKVEKLFDSLYKALPVPEGEKEPMLNLLCSYDSAKGLYRLTVIPRKKHRPSFYGMESEDQMLLSPASVDMGGVFITPLEKDFNRLDANIVHKVLDELCLSPEDTLEIAKNIFL
;
A
#
# COMPACT_ATOMS: atom_id res chain seq x y z
N MET A 1 14.47 1.11 -2.19
CA MET A 1 13.58 0.09 -1.58
C MET A 1 13.84 -1.32 -2.13
N ALA A 2 13.72 -1.57 -3.43
CA ALA A 2 13.89 -2.91 -4.02
C ALA A 2 15.21 -3.60 -3.66
N MET A 3 16.34 -2.87 -3.69
CA MET A 3 17.65 -3.42 -3.27
C MET A 3 17.64 -3.95 -1.82
N LEU A 4 16.97 -3.24 -0.89
CA LEU A 4 16.82 -3.69 0.50
C LEU A 4 15.94 -4.93 0.58
N ALA A 5 14.86 -5.02 -0.20
CA ALA A 5 13.97 -6.17 -0.21
C ALA A 5 14.70 -7.46 -0.62
N LYS A 6 15.66 -7.39 -1.56
CA LYS A 6 16.52 -8.53 -1.90
C LYS A 6 17.56 -8.83 -0.82
N ALA A 7 18.15 -7.80 -0.22
CA ALA A 7 19.13 -7.99 0.86
C ALA A 7 18.50 -8.56 2.15
N MET A 8 17.20 -8.37 2.33
CA MET A 8 16.41 -8.83 3.47
C MET A 8 15.40 -9.90 3.03
N GLU A 9 15.86 -10.92 2.32
CA GLU A 9 15.00 -12.04 1.91
C GLU A 9 14.27 -12.66 3.12
N GLY A 10 12.97 -12.94 2.96
CA GLY A 10 12.07 -13.34 4.05
C GLY A 10 11.42 -12.17 4.79
N TYR A 11 11.80 -10.92 4.46
CA TYR A 11 11.17 -9.70 4.97
C TYR A 11 10.49 -8.91 3.85
N THR A 12 9.39 -8.26 4.20
CA THR A 12 8.76 -7.22 3.41
C THR A 12 9.28 -5.89 3.91
N VAL A 13 9.98 -5.15 3.04
CA VAL A 13 10.39 -3.77 3.29
C VAL A 13 9.19 -2.88 3.00
N PHE A 14 8.91 -1.86 3.81
CA PHE A 14 7.79 -0.95 3.60
C PHE A 14 8.15 0.51 3.88
N TYR A 15 7.40 1.39 3.21
CA TYR A 15 7.45 2.85 3.36
C TYR A 15 6.04 3.38 3.59
N ASN A 16 5.92 4.33 4.51
CA ASN A 16 4.70 5.07 4.78
C ASN A 16 4.91 6.50 4.29
N GLY A 17 4.20 6.90 3.24
CA GLY A 17 4.21 8.27 2.73
C GLY A 17 3.59 9.29 3.69
N PRO A 18 3.50 10.57 3.29
CA PRO A 18 2.95 11.62 4.12
C PRO A 18 1.56 11.24 4.58
N ARG A 19 1.31 11.42 5.88
CA ARG A 19 0.00 11.13 6.48
C ARG A 19 -0.51 9.71 6.16
N CYS A 20 0.38 8.74 5.99
CA CYS A 20 0.00 7.34 5.75
C CYS A 20 0.47 6.42 6.89
N GLY A 21 0.42 6.93 8.13
CA GLY A 21 0.87 6.21 9.32
C GLY A 21 2.33 6.42 9.69
N ALA A 22 3.05 7.32 9.01
CA ALA A 22 4.40 7.71 9.42
C ALA A 22 4.36 8.47 10.77
N SER A 23 5.05 7.95 11.79
CA SER A 23 5.15 8.56 13.12
C SER A 23 6.22 9.65 13.23
N ALA A 24 7.14 9.72 12.26
CA ALA A 24 8.22 10.72 12.17
C ALA A 24 8.19 11.38 10.78
N PRO A 25 7.29 12.36 10.55
CA PRO A 25 7.11 12.97 9.23
C PRO A 25 8.33 13.78 8.77
N ASP A 26 9.23 14.13 9.68
CA ASP A 26 10.41 14.95 9.40
C ASP A 26 11.63 14.15 8.89
N HIS A 27 11.54 12.81 8.83
CA HIS A 27 12.63 11.95 8.37
C HIS A 27 12.12 10.73 7.60
N MET A 28 12.60 10.60 6.36
CA MET A 28 12.37 9.44 5.51
C MET A 28 13.10 8.21 6.06
N HIS A 29 12.38 7.12 6.25
CA HIS A 29 12.96 5.83 6.63
C HIS A 29 12.17 4.68 6.01
N PHE A 30 12.86 3.56 5.79
CA PHE A 30 12.22 2.29 5.50
C PHE A 30 12.08 1.47 6.78
N GLN A 31 11.06 0.64 6.81
CA GLN A 31 10.84 -0.36 7.84
C GLN A 31 10.84 -1.75 7.18
N ALA A 32 11.03 -2.81 7.96
CA ALA A 32 10.95 -4.17 7.47
C ALA A 32 10.34 -5.08 8.54
N GLY A 33 9.54 -6.04 8.11
CA GLY A 33 8.91 -7.06 8.96
C GLY A 33 8.81 -8.38 8.21
N ASN A 34 8.63 -9.48 8.93
CA ASN A 34 8.57 -10.81 8.32
C ASN A 34 7.49 -10.88 7.23
N SER A 35 7.82 -11.41 6.05
CA SER A 35 6.87 -11.50 4.94
C SER A 35 5.70 -12.44 5.24
N ASP A 36 5.95 -13.52 5.96
CA ASP A 36 4.94 -14.53 6.37
C ASP A 36 3.96 -14.04 7.45
N PHE A 37 4.25 -12.88 8.06
CA PHE A 37 3.34 -12.23 8.99
C PHE A 37 2.23 -11.44 8.28
N LEU A 38 2.52 -10.87 7.10
CA LEU A 38 1.57 -10.07 6.34
C LEU A 38 0.69 -10.96 5.46
N THR A 39 -0.62 -10.80 5.57
CA THR A 39 -1.57 -11.67 4.84
C THR A 39 -1.81 -11.20 3.40
N LEU A 40 -1.54 -9.93 3.08
CA LEU A 40 -1.85 -9.38 1.76
C LEU A 40 -1.17 -10.17 0.65
N ASP A 41 0.11 -10.50 0.82
CA ASP A 41 0.94 -11.10 -0.23
C ASP A 41 0.38 -12.43 -0.75
N GLU A 42 0.04 -13.34 0.16
CA GLU A 42 -0.59 -14.63 -0.15
C GLU A 42 -1.96 -14.45 -0.82
N ASN A 43 -2.68 -13.39 -0.43
CA ASN A 43 -4.02 -13.09 -0.94
C ASN A 43 -4.03 -12.31 -2.25
N LEU A 44 -2.91 -11.69 -2.67
CA LEU A 44 -2.82 -11.01 -3.98
C LEU A 44 -3.17 -11.96 -5.13
N SER A 45 -2.79 -13.24 -5.02
CA SER A 45 -3.10 -14.28 -6.02
C SER A 45 -4.60 -14.54 -6.21
N LYS A 46 -5.43 -14.14 -5.24
CA LYS A 46 -6.90 -14.32 -5.25
C LYS A 46 -7.63 -13.10 -5.82
N LEU A 47 -6.93 -11.99 -6.03
CA LEU A 47 -7.52 -10.77 -6.54
C LEU A 47 -7.57 -10.78 -8.06
N GLU A 48 -8.61 -10.15 -8.61
CA GLU A 48 -8.67 -9.87 -10.04
C GLU A 48 -7.80 -8.66 -10.35
N PHE A 49 -6.81 -8.84 -11.23
CA PHE A 49 -5.89 -7.79 -11.65
C PHE A 49 -6.11 -7.40 -13.11
N HIS A 50 -6.22 -6.09 -13.33
CA HIS A 50 -6.15 -5.47 -14.65
C HIS A 50 -4.69 -5.14 -14.95
N THR A 51 -4.13 -5.79 -15.99
CA THR A 51 -2.74 -5.58 -16.40
C THR A 51 -2.65 -4.38 -17.34
N LEU A 52 -1.82 -3.39 -17.00
CA LEU A 52 -1.55 -2.24 -17.86
C LEU A 52 -0.38 -2.47 -18.80
N THR A 53 0.67 -3.14 -18.32
CA THR A 53 1.80 -3.56 -19.15
C THR A 53 2.36 -4.87 -18.60
N ASP A 54 2.83 -5.74 -19.50
CA ASP A 54 3.51 -7.00 -19.20
C ASP A 54 4.51 -7.25 -20.34
N THR A 55 5.75 -6.82 -20.11
CA THR A 55 6.81 -6.80 -21.12
C THR A 55 8.13 -7.27 -20.52
N SER A 56 9.22 -7.28 -21.29
CA SER A 56 10.57 -7.52 -20.78
C SER A 56 11.01 -6.50 -19.72
N GLU A 57 10.36 -5.33 -19.67
CA GLU A 57 10.60 -4.29 -18.67
C GLU A 57 9.92 -4.59 -17.33
N GLY A 58 9.09 -5.63 -17.25
CA GLY A 58 8.29 -5.99 -16.09
C GLY A 58 6.80 -5.80 -16.31
N LYS A 59 6.05 -5.92 -15.22
CA LYS A 59 4.60 -5.90 -15.18
C LYS A 59 4.09 -4.82 -14.24
N LEU A 60 3.14 -4.01 -14.71
CA LEU A 60 2.33 -3.11 -13.89
C LEU A 60 0.87 -3.52 -14.01
N ALA A 61 0.24 -3.79 -12.88
CA ALA A 61 -1.17 -4.20 -12.81
C ALA A 61 -1.85 -3.58 -11.58
N TYR A 62 -3.17 -3.45 -11.62
CA TYR A 62 -3.97 -2.97 -10.50
C TYR A 62 -5.18 -3.84 -10.22
N SER A 63 -5.66 -3.80 -8.99
CA SER A 63 -6.94 -4.36 -8.55
C SER A 63 -7.78 -3.28 -7.88
N LEU A 64 -9.09 -3.38 -8.04
CA LEU A 64 -10.06 -2.42 -7.49
C LEU A 64 -10.71 -2.91 -6.19
N LYS A 65 -10.52 -4.18 -5.82
CA LYS A 65 -11.15 -4.81 -4.66
C LYS A 65 -10.14 -5.67 -3.89
N PRO A 66 -10.21 -5.70 -2.55
CA PRO A 66 -11.14 -4.96 -1.69
C PRO A 66 -10.80 -3.46 -1.55
N MET A 67 -9.65 -3.03 -2.07
CA MET A 67 -9.22 -1.64 -2.14
C MET A 67 -8.40 -1.42 -3.42
N ALA A 68 -8.08 -0.18 -3.75
CA ALA A 68 -7.14 0.14 -4.82
C ALA A 68 -5.73 -0.37 -4.47
N ILE A 69 -5.28 -1.39 -5.21
CA ILE A 69 -3.94 -1.98 -5.06
C ILE A 69 -3.26 -1.97 -6.42
N TRP A 70 -2.03 -1.50 -6.45
CA TRP A 70 -1.17 -1.56 -7.62
C TRP A 70 0.01 -2.50 -7.34
N THR A 71 0.46 -3.21 -8.36
CA THR A 71 1.62 -4.10 -8.27
C THR A 71 2.58 -3.82 -9.42
N VAL A 72 3.85 -3.66 -9.07
CA VAL A 72 4.98 -3.64 -9.98
C VAL A 72 5.78 -4.91 -9.76
N THR A 73 5.96 -5.72 -10.80
CA THR A 73 6.80 -6.93 -10.75
C THR A 73 7.89 -6.84 -11.81
N ALA A 74 9.14 -7.02 -11.43
CA ALA A 74 10.28 -7.00 -12.35
C ALA A 74 11.46 -7.81 -11.80
N ASP A 75 12.45 -8.12 -12.64
CA ASP A 75 13.65 -8.89 -12.30
C ASP A 75 14.84 -8.02 -11.83
N SER A 76 14.72 -6.69 -11.89
CA SER A 76 15.77 -5.76 -11.47
C SER A 76 15.21 -4.54 -10.73
N PRO A 77 15.96 -3.94 -9.78
CA PRO A 77 15.56 -2.71 -9.09
C PRO A 77 15.26 -1.54 -10.04
N GLU A 78 16.03 -1.40 -11.11
CA GLU A 78 15.92 -0.30 -12.09
C GLU A 78 14.59 -0.40 -12.86
N LYS A 79 14.16 -1.62 -13.19
CA LYS A 79 12.86 -1.85 -13.82
C LYS A 79 11.70 -1.60 -12.86
N VAL A 80 11.85 -1.99 -11.58
CA VAL A 80 10.86 -1.64 -10.54
C VAL A 80 10.73 -0.13 -10.43
N GLU A 81 11.85 0.60 -10.33
CA GLU A 81 11.88 2.05 -10.25
C GLU A 81 11.21 2.69 -11.47
N LYS A 82 11.56 2.26 -12.69
CA LYS A 82 10.99 2.78 -13.93
C LYS A 82 9.46 2.65 -13.99
N LEU A 83 8.92 1.47 -13.67
CA LEU A 83 7.48 1.25 -13.68
C LEU A 83 6.77 1.97 -12.52
N PHE A 84 7.41 2.01 -11.35
CA PHE A 84 6.91 2.78 -10.22
C PHE A 84 6.87 4.28 -10.53
N ASP A 85 7.87 4.83 -11.20
CA ASP A 85 7.92 6.24 -11.60
C ASP A 85 6.76 6.63 -12.53
N SER A 86 6.41 5.76 -13.48
CA SER A 86 5.24 5.96 -14.34
C SER A 86 3.95 5.99 -13.53
N LEU A 87 3.76 5.07 -12.58
CA LEU A 87 2.62 5.09 -11.68
C LEU A 87 2.63 6.35 -10.80
N TYR A 88 3.75 6.64 -10.15
CA TYR A 88 3.91 7.72 -9.18
C TYR A 88 3.59 9.09 -9.78
N LYS A 89 4.04 9.36 -11.02
CA LYS A 89 3.74 10.61 -11.75
C LYS A 89 2.26 10.79 -12.08
N ALA A 90 1.51 9.68 -12.21
CA ALA A 90 0.08 9.71 -12.46
C ALA A 90 -0.77 9.79 -11.19
N LEU A 91 -0.18 9.58 -10.00
CA LEU A 91 -0.91 9.64 -8.74
C LEU A 91 -1.24 11.10 -8.37
N PRO A 92 -2.44 11.37 -7.83
CA PRO A 92 -2.79 12.70 -7.34
C PRO A 92 -1.95 13.06 -6.11
N VAL A 93 -1.55 14.33 -6.04
CA VAL A 93 -0.94 14.92 -4.84
C VAL A 93 -2.02 15.72 -4.11
N PRO A 94 -2.44 15.32 -2.90
CA PRO A 94 -3.43 16.06 -2.13
C PRO A 94 -2.98 17.50 -1.82
N GLU A 95 -3.94 18.42 -1.71
CA GLU A 95 -3.64 19.81 -1.37
C GLU A 95 -2.87 19.89 -0.04
N GLY A 96 -1.77 20.65 -0.05
CA GLY A 96 -0.88 20.82 1.10
C GLY A 96 0.23 19.77 1.23
N GLU A 97 0.20 18.69 0.43
CA GLU A 97 1.26 17.69 0.38
C GLU A 97 2.25 17.96 -0.75
N LYS A 98 3.48 17.43 -0.60
CA LYS A 98 4.54 17.53 -1.62
C LYS A 98 4.68 16.28 -2.48
N GLU A 99 4.11 15.17 -2.03
CA GLU A 99 4.12 13.88 -2.70
C GLU A 99 2.76 13.18 -2.56
N PRO A 100 2.43 12.22 -3.45
CA PRO A 100 1.24 11.39 -3.29
C PRO A 100 1.24 10.67 -1.95
N MET A 101 0.05 10.59 -1.33
CA MET A 101 -0.14 9.78 -0.14
C MET A 101 -0.21 8.30 -0.53
N LEU A 102 0.71 7.47 -0.02
CA LEU A 102 0.77 6.05 -0.35
C LEU A 102 1.43 5.19 0.74
N ASN A 103 1.10 3.90 0.75
CA ASN A 103 1.84 2.85 1.44
C ASN A 103 2.55 1.98 0.41
N LEU A 104 3.84 1.73 0.59
CA LEU A 104 4.64 0.81 -0.25
C LEU A 104 5.00 -0.43 0.55
N LEU A 105 4.90 -1.59 -0.07
CA LEU A 105 5.39 -2.87 0.44
C LEU A 105 6.19 -3.57 -0.66
N CYS A 106 7.45 -3.92 -0.40
CA CYS A 106 8.33 -4.55 -1.38
C CYS A 106 8.94 -5.82 -0.81
N SER A 107 8.88 -6.89 -1.59
CA SER A 107 9.48 -8.19 -1.31
C SER A 107 10.25 -8.69 -2.52
N TYR A 108 11.18 -9.63 -2.28
CA TYR A 108 11.91 -10.33 -3.32
C TYR A 108 11.62 -11.84 -3.21
N ASP A 109 11.16 -12.43 -4.30
CA ASP A 109 10.96 -13.87 -4.45
C ASP A 109 12.19 -14.46 -5.13
N SER A 110 13.08 -15.07 -4.35
CA SER A 110 14.33 -15.66 -4.85
C SER A 110 14.09 -16.88 -5.74
N ALA A 111 13.01 -17.63 -5.52
CA ALA A 111 12.65 -18.78 -6.33
C ALA A 111 12.24 -18.37 -7.76
N LYS A 112 11.61 -17.20 -7.91
CA LYS A 112 11.26 -16.62 -9.22
C LYS A 112 12.31 -15.63 -9.74
N GLY A 113 13.19 -15.15 -8.88
CA GLY A 113 14.13 -14.08 -9.20
C GLY A 113 13.45 -12.72 -9.42
N LEU A 114 12.27 -12.50 -8.85
CA LEU A 114 11.43 -11.32 -9.09
C LEU A 114 11.24 -10.46 -7.85
N TYR A 115 11.33 -9.15 -8.03
CA TYR A 115 10.85 -8.16 -7.09
C TYR A 115 9.35 -7.97 -7.28
N ARG A 116 8.62 -7.83 -6.18
CA ARG A 116 7.23 -7.38 -6.17
C ARG A 116 7.11 -6.16 -5.27
N LEU A 117 6.71 -5.04 -5.86
CA LEU A 117 6.35 -3.82 -5.15
C LEU A 117 4.82 -3.67 -5.21
N THR A 118 4.19 -3.70 -4.06
CA THR A 118 2.77 -3.37 -3.87
C THR A 118 2.67 -1.92 -3.45
N VAL A 119 1.84 -1.16 -4.16
CA VAL A 119 1.58 0.26 -3.93
C VAL A 119 0.11 0.42 -3.60
N ILE A 120 -0.18 1.06 -2.47
CA ILE A 120 -1.54 1.32 -1.99
C ILE A 120 -1.69 2.83 -1.88
N PRO A 121 -2.20 3.51 -2.92
CA PRO A 121 -2.50 4.92 -2.88
C PRO A 121 -3.59 5.25 -1.85
N ARG A 122 -3.41 6.37 -1.16
CA ARG A 122 -4.25 6.81 -0.04
C ARG A 122 -4.85 8.18 -0.36
N LYS A 123 -6.05 8.47 0.15
CA LYS A 123 -6.70 9.80 0.04
C LYS A 123 -6.87 10.51 1.38
N LYS A 124 -6.70 9.79 2.49
CA LYS A 124 -6.95 10.32 3.84
C LYS A 124 -5.99 9.71 4.85
N HIS A 125 -5.64 10.49 5.87
CA HIS A 125 -4.71 10.06 6.91
C HIS A 125 -5.30 8.97 7.80
N ARG A 126 -6.42 9.29 8.44
CA ARG A 126 -7.00 8.46 9.49
C ARG A 126 -8.50 8.28 9.26
N PRO A 127 -9.07 7.15 9.70
CA PRO A 127 -10.51 6.93 9.65
C PRO A 127 -11.26 8.01 10.42
N SER A 128 -12.52 8.22 10.07
CA SER A 128 -13.42 9.23 10.66
C SER A 128 -13.56 9.11 12.17
N PHE A 129 -13.47 7.89 12.71
CA PHE A 129 -13.54 7.64 14.15
C PHE A 129 -12.28 8.02 14.92
N TYR A 130 -11.15 8.28 14.25
CA TYR A 130 -9.90 8.56 14.93
C TYR A 130 -9.90 10.00 15.47
N GLY A 131 -9.72 10.16 16.78
CA GLY A 131 -9.70 11.47 17.43
C GLY A 131 -11.09 12.05 17.71
N MET A 132 -12.16 11.24 17.63
CA MET A 132 -13.50 11.66 18.04
C MET A 132 -13.59 11.77 19.57
N GLU A 133 -14.33 12.76 20.06
CA GLU A 133 -14.69 12.90 21.48
C GLU A 133 -16.01 12.17 21.78
N SER A 134 -16.08 10.87 21.46
CA SER A 134 -17.27 10.03 21.69
C SER A 134 -16.90 8.56 21.96
N GLU A 135 -17.89 7.76 22.35
CA GLU A 135 -17.73 6.30 22.52
C GLU A 135 -17.36 5.57 21.21
N ASP A 136 -17.65 6.20 20.06
CA ASP A 136 -17.30 5.66 18.74
C ASP A 136 -15.81 5.77 18.42
N GLN A 137 -15.01 6.48 19.21
CA GLN A 137 -13.58 6.61 18.98
C GLN A 137 -12.84 5.26 19.06
N MET A 138 -12.03 4.99 18.04
CA MET A 138 -11.00 3.93 18.04
C MET A 138 -9.62 4.51 17.74
N LEU A 139 -8.59 3.98 18.40
CA LEU A 139 -7.18 4.31 18.17
C LEU A 139 -6.57 3.45 17.05
N LEU A 140 -7.24 3.41 15.89
CA LEU A 140 -6.76 2.71 14.71
C LEU A 140 -6.33 3.71 13.62
N SER A 141 -5.03 3.79 13.35
CA SER A 141 -4.43 4.68 12.33
C SER A 141 -3.60 3.86 11.34
N PRO A 142 -4.23 3.27 10.31
CA PRO A 142 -3.59 2.30 9.44
C PRO A 142 -2.35 2.81 8.69
N ALA A 143 -1.29 2.00 8.73
CA ALA A 143 -0.04 2.16 7.99
C ALA A 143 0.19 0.96 7.05
N SER A 144 1.42 0.75 6.56
CA SER A 144 1.73 -0.34 5.64
C SER A 144 1.47 -1.74 6.20
N VAL A 145 1.60 -1.97 7.52
CA VAL A 145 1.31 -3.28 8.13
C VAL A 145 -0.20 -3.58 8.10
N ASP A 146 -1.03 -2.61 8.47
CA ASP A 146 -2.50 -2.73 8.42
C ASP A 146 -3.00 -2.89 6.97
N MET A 147 -2.47 -2.06 6.06
CA MET A 147 -2.78 -2.16 4.63
C MET A 147 -2.24 -3.46 4.01
N GLY A 148 -1.20 -4.04 4.61
CA GLY A 148 -0.66 -5.37 4.35
C GLY A 148 -1.49 -6.52 4.95
N GLY A 149 -2.66 -6.22 5.52
CA GLY A 149 -3.65 -7.21 5.95
C GLY A 149 -3.55 -7.62 7.43
N VAL A 150 -2.82 -6.86 8.26
CA VAL A 150 -2.72 -7.12 9.71
C VAL A 150 -3.06 -5.85 10.48
N PHE A 151 -4.32 -5.73 10.90
CA PHE A 151 -4.80 -4.57 11.66
C PHE A 151 -4.42 -4.66 13.14
N ILE A 152 -3.65 -3.69 13.62
CA ILE A 152 -3.15 -3.67 14.99
C ILE A 152 -3.92 -2.63 15.82
N THR A 153 -4.55 -3.06 16.90
CA THR A 153 -5.29 -2.19 17.82
C THR A 153 -4.57 -2.09 19.17
N PRO A 154 -4.21 -0.87 19.65
CA PRO A 154 -3.47 -0.70 20.91
C PRO A 154 -4.36 -0.85 22.15
N LEU A 155 -5.69 -0.80 21.98
CA LEU A 155 -6.66 -0.93 23.07
C LEU A 155 -7.49 -2.20 22.89
N GLU A 156 -7.71 -2.93 23.98
CA GLU A 156 -8.55 -4.13 24.01
C GLU A 156 -9.99 -3.85 23.52
N LYS A 157 -10.57 -2.71 23.91
CA LYS A 157 -11.91 -2.32 23.47
C LYS A 157 -12.00 -2.20 21.94
N ASP A 158 -10.94 -1.73 21.28
CA ASP A 158 -10.91 -1.53 19.84
C ASP A 158 -10.68 -2.87 19.13
N PHE A 159 -9.84 -3.73 19.71
CA PHE A 159 -9.66 -5.12 19.26
C PHE A 159 -10.98 -5.88 19.24
N ASN A 160 -11.72 -5.84 20.35
CA ASN A 160 -12.99 -6.54 20.50
C ASN A 160 -14.09 -5.97 19.59
N ARG A 161 -14.00 -4.69 19.23
CA ARG A 161 -14.98 -4.03 18.35
C ARG A 161 -14.66 -4.21 16.87
N LEU A 162 -13.41 -4.44 16.50
CA LEU A 162 -12.97 -4.53 15.11
C LEU A 162 -13.62 -5.73 14.41
N ASP A 163 -14.34 -5.46 13.32
CA ASP A 163 -14.97 -6.48 12.48
C ASP A 163 -14.75 -6.18 10.99
N ALA A 164 -15.27 -7.05 10.13
CA ALA A 164 -15.14 -6.88 8.67
C ALA A 164 -15.79 -5.57 8.16
N ASN A 165 -16.90 -5.14 8.76
CA ASN A 165 -17.59 -3.91 8.35
C ASN A 165 -16.73 -2.67 8.64
N ILE A 166 -16.08 -2.65 9.81
CA ILE A 166 -15.16 -1.58 10.19
C ILE A 166 -13.93 -1.61 9.28
N VAL A 167 -13.37 -2.78 8.98
CA VAL A 167 -12.24 -2.88 8.04
C VAL A 167 -12.63 -2.35 6.67
N HIS A 168 -13.79 -2.73 6.11
CA HIS A 168 -14.27 -2.18 4.84
C HIS A 168 -14.45 -0.67 4.90
N LYS A 169 -15.09 -0.14 5.94
CA LYS A 169 -15.23 1.31 6.15
C LYS A 169 -13.87 2.01 6.17
N VAL A 170 -12.89 1.42 6.86
CA VAL A 170 -11.52 1.95 6.92
C VAL A 170 -10.89 1.98 5.54
N LEU A 171 -10.96 0.90 4.76
CA LEU A 171 -10.42 0.87 3.41
C LEU A 171 -11.10 1.88 2.48
N ASP A 172 -12.43 1.97 2.53
CA ASP A 172 -13.23 2.91 1.72
C ASP A 172 -12.91 4.37 2.04
N GLU A 173 -12.67 4.70 3.30
CA GLU A 173 -12.31 6.06 3.72
C GLU A 173 -10.87 6.43 3.35
N LEU A 174 -9.95 5.46 3.39
CA LEU A 174 -8.52 5.72 3.35
C LEU A 174 -7.89 5.53 1.96
N CYS A 175 -8.41 4.62 1.15
CA CYS A 175 -7.87 4.27 -0.17
C CYS A 175 -8.60 5.01 -1.29
N LEU A 176 -7.97 5.10 -2.47
CA LEU A 176 -8.60 5.68 -3.66
C LEU A 176 -9.85 4.90 -4.08
N SER A 177 -10.81 5.62 -4.67
CA SER A 177 -12.00 5.00 -5.24
C SER A 177 -11.67 4.21 -6.51
N PRO A 178 -12.54 3.29 -6.95
CA PRO A 178 -12.41 2.68 -8.26
C PRO A 178 -12.32 3.70 -9.40
N GLU A 179 -13.10 4.78 -9.32
CA GLU A 179 -13.13 5.85 -10.33
C GLU A 179 -11.78 6.58 -10.41
N ASP A 180 -11.21 6.98 -9.27
CA ASP A 180 -9.89 7.61 -9.22
C ASP A 180 -8.80 6.68 -9.78
N THR A 181 -8.88 5.39 -9.42
CA THR A 181 -7.92 4.36 -9.86
C THR A 181 -7.96 4.17 -11.38
N LEU A 182 -9.17 4.12 -11.95
CA LEU A 182 -9.36 4.01 -13.40
C LEU A 182 -8.88 5.26 -14.15
N GLU A 183 -9.02 6.44 -13.54
CA GLU A 183 -8.50 7.68 -14.14
C GLU A 183 -6.98 7.71 -14.15
N ILE A 184 -6.33 7.31 -13.05
CA ILE A 184 -4.87 7.13 -13.00
C ILE A 184 -4.43 6.13 -14.08
N ALA A 185 -5.10 4.98 -14.19
CA ALA A 185 -4.77 3.92 -15.14
C ALA A 185 -4.73 4.40 -16.61
N LYS A 186 -5.58 5.35 -16.99
CA LYS A 186 -5.59 5.93 -18.36
C LYS A 186 -4.40 6.83 -18.64
N ASN A 187 -3.83 7.44 -17.60
CA ASN A 187 -2.85 8.52 -17.72
C ASN A 187 -1.38 8.08 -17.51
N ILE A 188 -1.13 6.85 -17.05
CA ILE A 188 0.22 6.36 -16.68
C ILE A 188 1.24 6.36 -17.83
N PHE A 189 0.80 6.20 -19.08
CA PHE A 189 1.67 6.14 -20.26
C PHE A 189 1.38 7.24 -21.29
N LEU A 190 0.69 8.30 -20.88
CA LEU A 190 0.49 9.53 -21.66
C LEU A 190 1.59 10.54 -21.33
#